data_AF-P95950-F1
#
_entry.id   AF-P95950-F1
#
_cell.length_a   1.000
_cell.length_b   1.000
_cell.length_c   1.000
_cell.angle_alpha   90.00
_cell.angle_beta   90.00
_cell.angle_gamma   90.00
#
_symmetry.space_group_name_H-M   'P 1'
#
loop_
_entity.id
_entity.type
_entity.pdbx_description
1 polymer ?
#
loop_
_entity_poly.entity_id
_entity_poly.type
_entity_poly.pdbx_seq_one_letter_code
_entity_poly.pdbx_strand_id
1 'polypeptide(L)'
;MDNLKEKCGIICNNTFYELKNISRTEYEFICDPSDFYTTVKGKCSDDIQAIVHTHEESCEPSYKDIMSMKIWNIPWIIISKKCIKSILYLNGSILELDIHSLLSQELYHSLMKLLQ
;
A
#
# COMPACT_ATOMS: atom_id res chain seq x y z
N MET A 1 -17.95 10.80 14.05
CA MET A 1 -17.28 9.65 13.42
C MET A 1 -15.97 10.21 12.93
N ASP A 2 -14.86 9.84 13.58
CA ASP A 2 -13.55 10.20 13.05
C ASP A 2 -13.39 9.50 11.70
N ASN A 3 -13.42 10.27 10.61
CA ASN A 3 -13.05 9.75 9.31
C ASN A 3 -11.56 9.43 9.36
N LEU A 4 -11.25 8.13 9.45
CA LEU A 4 -9.89 7.63 9.48
C LEU A 4 -9.27 7.86 8.11
N LYS A 5 -8.45 8.92 8.03
CA LYS A 5 -7.57 9.19 6.90
C LYS A 5 -6.79 7.93 6.51
N GLU A 6 -6.67 7.66 5.21
CA GLU A 6 -5.95 6.48 4.73
C GLU A 6 -4.53 6.40 5.32
N LYS A 7 -4.13 5.19 5.72
CA LYS A 7 -2.74 4.86 6.04
C LYS A 7 -2.05 4.38 4.77
N CYS A 8 -0.76 4.67 4.66
CA CYS A 8 0.04 4.28 3.51
C CYS A 8 1.45 3.87 3.93
N GLY A 9 2.13 3.10 3.11
CA GLY A 9 3.51 2.70 3.34
C GLY A 9 4.07 1.81 2.24
N ILE A 10 5.22 1.22 2.53
CA ILE A 10 5.93 0.34 1.60
C ILE A 10 6.35 -0.96 2.27
N ILE A 11 6.49 -2.01 1.47
CA ILE A 11 7.11 -3.26 1.89
C ILE A 11 8.46 -3.38 1.19
N CYS A 12 9.49 -3.65 1.97
CA CYS A 12 10.80 -4.05 1.50
C CYS A 12 11.43 -4.96 2.53
N ASN A 13 12.29 -5.89 2.10
CA ASN A 13 12.92 -6.87 3.00
C ASN A 13 11.91 -7.60 3.90
N ASN A 14 10.73 -7.97 3.35
CA ASN A 14 9.63 -8.62 4.08
C ASN A 14 9.19 -7.85 5.35
N THR A 15 9.35 -6.53 5.35
CA THR A 15 8.97 -5.63 6.45
C THR A 15 8.10 -4.50 5.91
N PHE A 16 7.00 -4.20 6.61
CA PHE A 16 6.18 -3.02 6.31
C PHE A 16 6.73 -1.80 7.04
N TYR A 17 6.87 -0.71 6.30
CA TYR A 17 7.22 0.61 6.82
C TYR A 17 6.06 1.57 6.54
N GLU A 18 5.36 1.95 7.60
CA GLU A 18 4.32 2.97 7.53
C GLU A 18 4.94 4.33 7.21
N LEU A 19 4.32 5.06 6.30
CA LEU A 19 4.71 6.38 5.88
C LEU A 19 3.61 7.37 6.25
N LYS A 20 4.01 8.58 6.62
CA LYS A 20 3.05 9.63 6.94
C LYS A 20 2.22 10.00 5.72
N ASN A 21 0.90 9.91 5.84
CA ASN A 21 -0.03 10.44 4.84
C ASN A 21 -0.16 11.97 5.00
N ILE A 22 0.34 12.73 4.02
CA ILE A 22 0.26 14.20 3.96
C ILE A 22 -0.89 14.74 3.11
N SER A 23 -1.78 13.87 2.61
CA SER A 23 -3.00 14.27 1.90
C SER A 23 -3.83 15.28 2.72
N ARG A 24 -4.55 16.18 2.05
CA ARG A 24 -5.50 17.10 2.70
C ARG A 24 -6.93 16.55 2.71
N THR A 25 -7.17 15.41 2.10
CA THR A 25 -8.49 14.77 2.03
C THR A 25 -8.45 13.40 2.71
N GLU A 26 -9.63 12.91 3.08
CA GLU A 26 -9.78 11.73 3.93
C GLU A 26 -9.75 10.40 3.16
N TYR A 27 -10.04 10.44 1.86
CA TYR A 27 -10.20 9.27 0.98
C TYR A 27 -9.08 9.15 -0.07
N GLU A 28 -7.89 9.65 0.28
CA GLU A 28 -6.71 9.46 -0.54
C GLU A 28 -5.46 9.52 0.33
N PHE A 29 -4.36 9.04 -0.22
CA PHE A 29 -3.05 9.16 0.40
C PHE A 29 -2.05 9.87 -0.50
N ILE A 30 -1.13 10.56 0.18
CA ILE A 30 0.12 11.05 -0.40
C ILE A 30 1.19 10.73 0.64
N CYS A 31 2.10 9.82 0.33
CA CYS A 31 3.24 9.52 1.21
C CYS A 31 4.12 10.77 1.34
N ASP A 32 4.52 11.13 2.57
CA ASP A 32 5.50 12.18 2.79
C ASP A 32 6.81 11.84 2.03
N PRO A 33 7.26 12.70 1.09
CA PRO A 33 8.44 12.41 0.29
C PRO A 33 9.72 12.26 1.11
N SER A 34 9.82 12.96 2.24
CA SER A 34 11.00 12.92 3.12
C SER A 34 11.07 11.59 3.86
N ASP A 35 9.93 11.14 4.40
CA ASP A 35 9.81 9.83 5.07
C ASP A 35 10.05 8.70 4.07
N PHE A 36 9.46 8.82 2.87
CA PHE A 36 9.66 7.86 1.79
C PHE A 36 11.14 7.74 1.42
N TYR A 37 11.81 8.85 1.10
CA TYR A 37 13.22 8.84 0.69
C TYR A 37 14.12 8.26 1.78
N THR A 38 13.93 8.68 3.03
CA THR A 38 14.72 8.22 4.17
C THR A 38 14.54 6.72 4.40
N THR A 39 13.31 6.22 4.27
CA THR A 39 13.00 4.79 4.42
C THR A 39 13.61 3.97 3.28
N VAL A 40 13.43 4.40 2.03
CA VAL A 40 13.95 3.66 0.87
C VAL A 40 15.48 3.58 0.92
N LYS A 41 16.16 4.69 1.21
CA LYS A 41 17.63 4.72 1.33
C LYS A 41 18.16 4.00 2.55
N GLY A 42 17.47 4.11 3.69
CA GLY A 42 17.95 3.58 4.96
C GLY A 42 17.56 2.13 5.25
N LYS A 43 16.49 1.61 4.62
CA LYS A 43 15.88 0.32 4.96
C LYS A 43 15.66 -0.60 3.78
N CYS A 44 15.42 -0.06 2.58
CA CYS A 44 15.04 -0.87 1.42
C CYS A 44 16.17 -1.13 0.43
N SER A 45 17.32 -0.44 0.55
CA SER A 45 18.41 -0.54 -0.44
C SER A 45 17.93 -0.30 -1.88
N ASP A 46 16.99 0.64 -2.04
CA ASP A 46 16.30 0.95 -3.30
C ASP A 46 15.43 -0.20 -3.91
N ASP A 47 15.19 -1.30 -3.18
CA ASP A 47 14.32 -2.41 -3.60
C ASP A 47 12.97 -2.38 -2.87
N ILE A 48 11.93 -1.88 -3.53
CA ILE A 48 10.57 -1.81 -3.01
C ILE A 48 9.77 -2.98 -3.59
N GLN A 49 9.26 -3.84 -2.71
CA GLN A 49 8.52 -5.04 -3.09
C GLN A 49 7.03 -4.76 -3.32
N ALA A 50 6.44 -3.85 -2.55
CA ALA A 50 5.05 -3.41 -2.72
C ALA A 50 4.79 -2.04 -2.10
N ILE A 51 3.77 -1.35 -2.61
CA ILE A 51 3.12 -0.21 -1.93
C ILE A 51 1.91 -0.74 -1.16
N VAL A 52 1.63 -0.20 0.02
CA VAL A 52 0.48 -0.57 0.83
C VAL A 52 -0.34 0.68 1.14
N HIS A 53 -1.65 0.59 1.01
CA HIS A 53 -2.55 1.62 1.53
C HIS A 53 -3.89 1.03 1.98
N THR A 54 -4.66 1.84 2.71
CA THR A 54 -5.95 1.42 3.26
C THR A 54 -7.10 2.15 2.60
N HIS A 55 -8.19 1.45 2.35
CA HIS A 55 -9.50 2.01 2.05
C HIS A 55 -10.48 1.71 3.19
N GLU A 56 -11.60 2.42 3.25
CA GLU A 56 -12.61 2.16 4.27
C GLU A 56 -13.32 0.81 4.07
N GLU A 57 -13.86 0.57 2.87
CA GLU A 57 -14.82 -0.52 2.64
C GLU A 57 -14.41 -1.54 1.57
N SER A 58 -13.63 -1.16 0.56
CA SER A 58 -13.31 -2.02 -0.59
C SER A 58 -11.82 -2.04 -0.92
N CYS A 59 -11.32 -3.15 -1.43
CA CYS A 59 -9.93 -3.28 -1.88
C CYS A 59 -9.77 -3.05 -3.39
N GLU A 60 -10.80 -2.48 -4.03
CA GLU A 60 -10.73 -2.11 -5.43
C GLU A 60 -9.99 -0.78 -5.58
N PRO A 61 -9.01 -0.67 -6.50
CA PRO A 61 -8.25 0.55 -6.68
C PRO A 61 -9.12 1.64 -7.30
N SER A 62 -8.98 2.86 -6.80
CA SER A 62 -9.57 4.05 -7.41
C SER A 62 -8.87 4.40 -8.74
N TYR A 63 -9.44 5.34 -9.48
CA TYR A 63 -8.78 5.87 -10.68
C TYR A 63 -7.40 6.48 -10.36
N LYS A 64 -7.25 7.16 -9.21
CA LYS A 64 -5.97 7.76 -8.79
C LYS A 64 -4.93 6.69 -8.45
N ASP A 65 -5.37 5.60 -7.83
CA ASP A 65 -4.50 4.45 -7.55
C ASP A 65 -4.01 3.82 -8.84
N ILE A 66 -4.91 3.55 -9.80
CA ILE A 66 -4.54 2.97 -11.11
C ILE A 66 -3.53 3.86 -11.85
N MET A 67 -3.70 5.18 -11.80
CA MET A 67 -2.74 6.12 -12.39
C MET A 67 -1.36 6.02 -11.74
N SER A 68 -1.30 5.83 -10.42
CA SER A 68 -0.05 5.68 -9.68
C SER A 68 0.57 4.30 -9.87
N MET A 69 -0.24 3.24 -9.91
CA MET A 69 0.20 1.87 -10.21
C MET A 69 0.89 1.77 -11.57
N LYS A 70 0.40 2.51 -12.58
CA LYS A 70 1.05 2.61 -13.90
C LYS A 70 2.45 3.21 -13.84
N ILE A 71 2.66 4.19 -12.96
CA ILE A 71 3.93 4.90 -12.81
C ILE A 71 4.93 4.04 -12.04
N TRP A 72 4.49 3.45 -10.92
CA TRP A 72 5.35 2.69 -10.02
C TRP A 72 5.62 1.26 -10.51
N ASN A 73 4.69 0.65 -11.23
CA ASN A 73 4.81 -0.67 -11.84
C ASN A 73 5.32 -1.78 -10.89
N ILE A 74 4.82 -1.75 -9.65
CA ILE A 74 5.06 -2.75 -8.61
C ILE A 74 3.72 -3.20 -8.01
N PRO A 75 3.67 -4.29 -7.24
CA PRO A 75 2.46 -4.70 -6.52
C PRO A 75 1.96 -3.63 -5.54
N TRP A 76 0.64 -3.47 -5.48
CA TRP A 76 -0.07 -2.63 -4.52
C TRP A 76 -0.94 -3.52 -3.63
N ILE A 77 -0.85 -3.35 -2.33
CA ILE A 77 -1.65 -4.07 -1.34
C ILE A 77 -2.66 -3.10 -0.77
N ILE A 78 -3.93 -3.36 -1.07
CA ILE A 78 -5.06 -2.54 -0.63
C ILE A 78 -5.78 -3.30 0.48
N ILE A 79 -5.92 -2.65 1.63
CA ILE A 79 -6.52 -3.22 2.83
C ILE A 79 -7.81 -2.45 3.12
N SER A 80 -8.90 -3.15 3.36
CA SER A 80 -10.14 -2.57 3.88
C SER A 80 -10.68 -3.37 5.05
N LYS A 81 -11.74 -2.87 5.71
CA LYS A 81 -12.40 -3.61 6.81
C LYS A 81 -12.94 -4.98 6.36
N LYS A 82 -13.11 -5.19 5.05
CA LYS A 82 -13.75 -6.38 4.46
C LYS A 82 -12.78 -7.29 3.73
N CYS A 83 -11.61 -6.81 3.33
CA CYS A 83 -10.71 -7.57 2.47
C CYS A 83 -9.27 -7.08 2.57
N ILE A 84 -8.38 -7.87 1.97
CA ILE A 84 -7.05 -7.47 1.62
C ILE A 84 -6.75 -8.05 0.23
N LYS A 85 -6.24 -7.23 -0.69
CA LYS A 85 -5.90 -7.66 -2.04
C LYS A 85 -4.50 -7.20 -2.41
N SER A 86 -3.77 -8.05 -3.12
CA SER A 86 -2.57 -7.64 -3.83
C SER A 86 -2.88 -7.49 -5.30
N ILE A 87 -2.52 -6.34 -5.88
CA ILE A 87 -2.93 -5.93 -7.21
C ILE A 87 -1.72 -5.41 -7.97
N LEU A 88 -1.54 -5.86 -9.21
CA LEU A 88 -0.52 -5.37 -10.12
C LEU A 88 -1.18 -4.82 -11.38
N TYR A 89 -0.75 -3.63 -11.81
CA TYR A 89 -1.10 -3.13 -13.13
C TYR A 89 -0.08 -3.62 -14.15
N LEU A 90 -0.51 -4.41 -15.12
CA LEU A 90 0.36 -4.97 -16.15
C LEU A 90 -0.32 -4.92 -17.51
N ASN A 91 0.38 -4.37 -18.51
CA ASN A 91 -0.03 -4.39 -19.93
C ASN A 91 -1.45 -3.90 -20.21
N GLY A 92 -1.91 -2.86 -19.50
CA GLY A 92 -3.26 -2.32 -19.69
C GLY A 92 -4.31 -2.90 -18.75
N SER A 93 -3.97 -3.94 -17.98
CA SER A 93 -4.91 -4.71 -17.16
C SER A 93 -4.54 -4.69 -15.68
N ILE A 94 -5.56 -4.94 -14.85
CA ILE A 94 -5.42 -5.13 -13.41
C ILE A 94 -5.38 -6.63 -13.15
N LEU A 95 -4.31 -7.09 -12.50
CA LEU A 95 -4.13 -8.48 -12.11
C LEU A 95 -4.17 -8.58 -10.59
N GLU A 96 -5.01 -9.45 -10.06
CA GLU A 96 -4.95 -9.82 -8.64
C GLU A 96 -3.88 -10.89 -8.45
N LEU A 97 -2.96 -10.65 -7.52
CA LEU A 97 -1.88 -11.58 -7.18
C LEU A 97 -2.26 -12.37 -5.92
N ASP A 98 -1.77 -13.61 -5.81
CA ASP A 98 -1.87 -14.36 -4.57
C ASP A 98 -1.07 -13.66 -3.46
N ILE A 99 -1.77 -13.10 -2.49
CA ILE A 99 -1.17 -12.33 -1.41
C ILE A 99 -0.23 -13.16 -0.53
N HIS A 100 -0.48 -14.47 -0.40
CA HIS A 100 0.36 -15.37 0.40
C HIS A 100 1.68 -15.73 -0.31
N SER A 101 1.76 -15.49 -1.61
CA SER A 101 3.04 -15.56 -2.34
C SER A 101 3.91 -14.32 -2.10
N LEU A 102 3.30 -13.20 -1.68
CA LEU A 102 3.94 -11.90 -1.51
C LEU A 102 4.27 -11.59 -0.05
N LEU A 103 3.46 -12.07 0.89
CA LEU A 103 3.57 -11.77 2.30
C LEU A 103 3.84 -13.01 3.14
N SER A 104 4.79 -12.91 4.06
CA SER A 104 4.84 -13.84 5.20
C SER A 104 3.56 -13.74 6.03
N GLN A 105 3.19 -14.83 6.71
CA GLN A 105 1.99 -14.88 7.55
C GLN A 105 2.03 -13.84 8.69
N GLU A 106 3.21 -13.58 9.26
CA GLU A 106 3.42 -12.56 10.29
C GLU A 106 3.16 -11.15 9.74
N LEU A 107 3.68 -10.85 8.54
CA LEU A 107 3.48 -9.57 7.89
C LEU A 107 2.00 -9.35 7.54
N TYR A 108 1.35 -10.38 7.00
CA TYR A 108 -0.10 -10.36 6.73
C TYR A 108 -0.90 -9.98 7.99
N HIS A 109 -0.63 -10.64 9.13
CA HIS A 109 -1.32 -10.32 10.38
C HIS A 109 -1.03 -8.91 10.88
N SER A 110 0.18 -8.41 10.66
CA SER A 110 0.56 -7.03 11.03
C SER A 110 -0.22 -6.01 10.19
N LEU A 111 -0.33 -6.24 8.88
CA LEU A 111 -1.07 -5.35 7.98
C LEU A 111 -2.56 -5.29 8.30
N MET A 112 -3.18 -6.41 8.68
CA MET A 112 -4.60 -6.45 9.06
C MET A 112 -4.93 -5.61 10.31
N LYS A 113 -3.92 -5.22 11.11
CA LYS A 113 -4.09 -4.32 12.26
C LYS A 113 -4.09 -2.84 11.89
N LEU A 114 -3.78 -2.48 10.64
CA LEU A 114 -3.76 -1.07 10.22
C LEU A 114 -5.13 -0.39 10.31
N LEU A 115 -6.21 -1.17 10.28
CA LEU A 115 -7.59 -0.68 10.35
C LEU A 115 -8.24 -0.82 11.74
N GLN A 116 -7.48 -1.30 12.73
CA GLN A 116 -7.90 -1.39 14.14
C GLN A 116 -7.55 -0.10 14.89
#